data_AF-A0A5N0EI56-F1
#
_entry.id   AF-A0A5N0EI56-F1
#
_cell.length_a   1.000
_cell.length_b   1.000
_cell.length_c   1.000
_cell.angle_alpha   90.00
_cell.angle_beta   90.00
_cell.angle_gamma   90.00
#
_symmetry.space_group_name_H-M   'P 1'
#
loop_
_entity.id
_entity.type
_entity.pdbx_description
1 polymer ?
#
loop_
_entity_poly.entity_id
_entity_poly.type
_entity_poly.pdbx_seq_one_letter_code
_entity_poly.pdbx_strand_id
1 'polypeptide(L)'
;MADDTIWQPGWRWCSRCQGLTYQGAGPGVCWDGAPHYGNDSRPYFLATTADPGADVQGGWRWCNRCQGLAWSGYGYGVCWDGHQHDYNGSGLYVVYANVRPNGTQDGWRWCNRCQGLIFSGFGQGICWDGNPHDFTGSGDYSVRYTRNLVGELFPDLAATAEDVRQKIDAKAEKLGGETFTGPRQGGAATGLTSFDIASTRYEKCTIFYHKDVGAFEIHGEIRRKYEYLNLGAVLGMPITDETACADGVGRFNHFTNGSIFWHPDTGPFAVHGAIHDLWQQRGMERGPLGYPICDQFSTPSGSQSCLFQNGGLSQDGGDPAVDAPAANLDSGPLLDFIWRFFDRFVHESPENIGLYPQKSRDRMSSTGGDFLRARNRIMTVTINGFRDNGLLIGDTEWSAQMDLLMHEVDNVVPADIPAEKRAGFMGKNLVVELMPGSPRVVARGGLDQIAAKVQRNLSDGISDAFARPIRLVAPDDERLPTFPRDSEILGIIIRPAGGLSILFSRSFAGGFAAAVAQRRLDDLGT
;
A
#
# COMPACT_ATOMS: atom_id res chain seq x y z
N MET A 1 56.55 -0.03 -11.98
CA MET A 1 55.46 0.01 -12.97
C MET A 1 54.22 0.39 -12.20
N ALA A 2 53.70 1.60 -12.42
CA ALA A 2 52.45 2.03 -11.81
C ALA A 2 51.34 1.15 -12.40
N ASP A 3 50.56 0.53 -11.53
CA ASP A 3 49.49 -0.38 -11.89
C ASP A 3 48.31 0.44 -12.41
N ASP A 4 48.15 0.54 -13.74
CA ASP A 4 47.04 1.19 -14.44
C ASP A 4 45.71 0.41 -14.29
N THR A 5 45.52 -0.31 -13.18
CA THR A 5 44.28 -1.01 -12.88
C THR A 5 43.18 -0.02 -12.49
N ILE A 6 42.31 0.31 -13.46
CA ILE A 6 41.10 1.09 -13.21
C ILE A 6 40.05 0.15 -12.62
N TRP A 7 39.76 0.33 -11.33
CA TRP A 7 38.68 -0.35 -10.62
C TRP A 7 37.35 0.38 -10.86
N GLN A 8 36.38 -0.31 -11.46
CA GLN A 8 35.03 0.19 -11.65
C GLN A 8 34.18 -0.08 -10.39
N PRO A 9 33.64 0.96 -9.73
CA PRO A 9 32.65 0.81 -8.66
C PRO A 9 31.28 0.45 -9.24
N GLY A 10 30.25 0.27 -8.41
CA GLY A 10 28.86 0.12 -8.91
C GLY A 10 28.36 -1.30 -9.05
N TRP A 11 29.13 -2.29 -8.65
CA TRP A 11 28.72 -3.69 -8.67
C TRP A 11 28.02 -4.08 -7.37
N ARG A 12 26.89 -4.77 -7.48
CA ARG A 12 26.06 -5.28 -6.38
C ARG A 12 25.66 -6.73 -6.64
N TRP A 13 25.69 -7.53 -5.58
CA TRP A 13 25.00 -8.80 -5.51
C TRP A 13 23.48 -8.57 -5.51
N CYS A 14 22.76 -9.29 -6.38
CA CYS A 14 21.32 -9.28 -6.41
C CYS A 14 20.76 -10.44 -5.58
N SER A 15 19.96 -10.17 -4.54
CA SER A 15 19.44 -11.25 -3.69
C SER A 15 18.40 -12.15 -4.38
N ARG A 16 17.84 -11.71 -5.51
CA ARG A 16 16.84 -12.48 -6.28
C ARG A 16 17.48 -13.54 -7.19
N CYS A 17 18.48 -13.15 -7.98
CA CYS A 17 19.15 -14.06 -8.93
C CYS A 17 20.51 -14.56 -8.43
N GLN A 18 21.00 -14.03 -7.31
CA GLN A 18 22.35 -14.24 -6.77
C GLN A 18 23.49 -13.69 -7.65
N GLY A 19 23.19 -13.06 -8.79
CA GLY A 19 24.17 -12.55 -9.74
C GLY A 19 24.86 -11.26 -9.29
N LEU A 20 26.10 -11.05 -9.78
CA LEU A 20 26.80 -9.77 -9.69
C LEU A 20 26.29 -8.84 -10.80
N THR A 21 25.78 -7.67 -10.43
CA THR A 21 25.05 -6.76 -11.30
C THR A 21 25.59 -5.34 -11.19
N TYR A 22 25.67 -4.62 -12.29
CA TYR A 22 26.17 -3.26 -12.35
C TYR A 22 25.01 -2.26 -12.26
N GLN A 23 25.04 -1.36 -11.29
CA GLN A 23 23.97 -0.37 -11.08
C GLN A 23 24.28 1.00 -11.69
N GLY A 24 25.45 1.18 -12.32
CA GLY A 24 25.87 2.47 -12.86
C GLY A 24 25.27 2.85 -14.22
N ALA A 25 24.49 1.96 -14.85
CA ALA A 25 23.93 2.16 -16.19
C ALA A 25 22.41 1.92 -16.26
N GLY A 26 21.74 1.78 -15.12
CA GLY A 26 20.29 1.59 -15.02
C GLY A 26 19.89 0.44 -14.10
N PRO A 27 18.59 0.23 -13.86
CA PRO A 27 18.08 -0.76 -12.90
C PRO A 27 18.30 -2.22 -13.35
N GLY A 28 18.48 -2.47 -14.64
CA GLY A 28 18.57 -3.81 -15.21
C GLY A 28 17.31 -4.62 -15.00
N VAL A 29 17.32 -5.87 -15.48
CA VAL A 29 16.17 -6.76 -15.34
C VAL A 29 16.65 -8.15 -14.95
N CYS A 30 15.99 -8.68 -13.92
CA CYS A 30 16.23 -9.96 -13.29
C CYS A 30 15.41 -11.07 -13.97
N TRP A 31 15.61 -12.32 -13.55
CA TRP A 31 14.97 -13.51 -14.12
C TRP A 31 13.44 -13.45 -14.12
N ASP A 32 12.85 -12.68 -13.21
CA ASP A 32 11.40 -12.49 -13.01
C ASP A 32 10.85 -11.27 -13.76
N GLY A 33 11.64 -10.61 -14.60
CA GLY A 33 11.25 -9.40 -15.33
C GLY A 33 11.27 -8.13 -14.47
N ALA A 34 11.59 -8.22 -13.18
CA ALA A 34 11.69 -7.08 -12.28
C ALA A 34 13.14 -6.55 -12.19
N PRO A 35 13.37 -5.33 -11.67
CA PRO A 35 14.72 -4.82 -11.42
C PRO A 35 15.54 -5.70 -10.47
N HIS A 36 16.87 -5.64 -10.62
CA HIS A 36 17.77 -6.28 -9.66
C HIS A 36 17.65 -5.65 -8.27
N TYR A 37 17.62 -6.50 -7.22
CA TYR A 37 17.48 -6.07 -5.84
C TYR A 37 18.82 -6.15 -5.11
N GLY A 38 19.49 -5.01 -4.94
CA GLY A 38 20.83 -4.90 -4.36
C GLY A 38 20.91 -4.24 -2.99
N ASN A 39 19.78 -4.00 -2.30
CA ASN A 39 19.76 -3.24 -1.04
C ASN A 39 20.51 -3.94 0.10
N ASP A 40 20.51 -5.28 0.11
CA ASP A 40 21.24 -6.09 1.08
C ASP A 40 22.70 -6.34 0.66
N SER A 41 23.12 -5.78 -0.48
CA SER A 41 24.43 -6.02 -1.06
C SER A 41 25.50 -5.08 -0.53
N ARG A 42 26.66 -5.67 -0.23
CA ARG A 42 27.92 -4.92 -0.18
C ARG A 42 28.25 -4.34 -1.56
N PRO A 43 28.99 -3.23 -1.64
CA PRO A 43 29.53 -2.76 -2.91
C PRO A 43 30.75 -3.61 -3.30
N TYR A 44 30.79 -3.95 -4.59
CA TYR A 44 31.87 -4.69 -5.23
C TYR A 44 32.57 -3.84 -6.28
N PHE A 45 33.78 -4.23 -6.64
CA PHE A 45 34.60 -3.55 -7.63
C PHE A 45 35.20 -4.55 -8.60
N LEU A 46 35.18 -4.20 -9.88
CA LEU A 46 35.83 -4.98 -10.93
C LEU A 46 36.93 -4.17 -11.59
N ALA A 47 38.07 -4.80 -11.80
CA ALA A 47 39.19 -4.21 -12.51
C ALA A 47 38.98 -4.31 -14.03
N THR A 48 39.32 -3.24 -14.75
CA THR A 48 39.44 -3.23 -16.20
C THR A 48 40.93 -3.19 -16.56
N THR A 49 41.52 -4.32 -16.98
CA THR A 49 42.94 -4.37 -17.41
C THR A 49 43.12 -5.24 -18.64
N ALA A 50 44.22 -5.00 -19.36
CA ALA A 50 44.61 -5.74 -20.56
C ALA A 50 45.60 -6.90 -20.29
N ASP A 51 45.88 -7.29 -19.03
CA ASP A 51 46.85 -8.38 -18.75
C ASP A 51 46.47 -9.26 -17.53
N PRO A 52 46.20 -10.56 -17.76
CA PRO A 52 45.98 -11.67 -16.84
C PRO A 52 46.55 -11.74 -15.44
N GLY A 53 47.78 -11.27 -15.24
CA GLY A 53 48.63 -11.90 -14.21
C GLY A 53 48.53 -13.45 -14.24
N ALA A 54 48.89 -14.13 -13.15
CA ALA A 54 48.68 -15.58 -13.03
C ALA A 54 47.32 -15.94 -12.36
N ASP A 55 46.66 -14.98 -11.74
CA ASP A 55 45.63 -15.22 -10.71
C ASP A 55 44.24 -14.60 -11.02
N VAL A 56 44.09 -13.90 -12.15
CA VAL A 56 42.78 -13.39 -12.60
C VAL A 56 42.35 -14.03 -13.91
N GLN A 57 41.05 -14.28 -14.04
CA GLN A 57 40.42 -14.66 -15.29
C GLN A 57 39.87 -13.41 -15.97
N GLY A 58 40.33 -13.16 -17.21
CA GLY A 58 39.78 -12.12 -18.08
C GLY A 58 38.59 -12.59 -18.92
N GLY A 59 38.07 -11.68 -19.74
CA GLY A 59 36.94 -11.96 -20.65
C GLY A 59 35.58 -11.84 -19.99
N TRP A 60 35.48 -11.20 -18.82
CA TRP A 60 34.21 -10.85 -18.20
C TRP A 60 33.69 -9.54 -18.78
N ARG A 61 32.39 -9.47 -19.05
CA ARG A 61 31.73 -8.32 -19.67
C ARG A 61 30.41 -8.04 -18.99
N TRP A 62 30.13 -6.74 -18.85
CA TRP A 62 28.85 -6.22 -18.38
C TRP A 62 27.83 -6.31 -19.51
N CYS A 63 26.65 -6.84 -19.23
CA CYS A 63 25.56 -6.88 -20.19
C CYS A 63 24.66 -5.65 -20.05
N ASN A 64 24.52 -4.84 -21.10
CA ASN A 64 23.67 -3.65 -21.14
C ASN A 64 22.17 -3.95 -21.03
N ARG A 65 21.74 -5.18 -21.30
CA ARG A 65 20.34 -5.61 -21.13
C ARG A 65 20.01 -6.02 -19.71
N CYS A 66 20.72 -7.01 -19.16
CA CYS A 66 20.44 -7.52 -17.82
C CYS A 66 21.15 -6.73 -16.72
N GLN A 67 22.23 -6.02 -17.04
CA GLN A 67 23.18 -5.41 -16.11
C GLN A 67 24.07 -6.41 -15.35
N GLY A 68 23.92 -7.72 -15.57
CA GLY A 68 24.75 -8.76 -15.00
C GLY A 68 26.16 -8.82 -15.60
N LEU A 69 27.12 -9.27 -14.79
CA LEU A 69 28.44 -9.66 -15.26
C LEU A 69 28.37 -11.08 -15.85
N ALA A 70 28.75 -11.23 -17.12
CA ALA A 70 28.80 -12.51 -17.80
C ALA A 70 30.16 -12.73 -18.47
N TRP A 71 30.60 -13.97 -18.51
CA TRP A 71 31.85 -14.35 -19.17
C TRP A 71 31.63 -14.55 -20.67
N SER A 72 32.45 -13.91 -21.50
CA SER A 72 32.32 -13.95 -22.96
C SER A 72 33.27 -14.96 -23.63
N GLY A 73 33.96 -15.82 -22.86
CA GLY A 73 35.07 -16.65 -23.35
C GLY A 73 34.69 -17.93 -24.10
N TYR A 74 33.54 -18.55 -23.81
CA TYR A 74 33.22 -19.92 -24.31
C TYR A 74 31.83 -20.08 -24.97
N GLY A 75 31.10 -18.99 -25.19
CA GLY A 75 29.79 -19.03 -25.84
C GLY A 75 28.90 -17.90 -25.35
N TYR A 76 28.02 -17.42 -26.22
CA TYR A 76 27.07 -16.35 -25.89
C TYR A 76 26.07 -16.87 -24.87
N GLY A 77 26.34 -16.66 -23.58
CA GLY A 77 25.41 -16.98 -22.50
C GLY A 77 24.05 -16.34 -22.71
N VAL A 78 23.04 -16.96 -22.11
CA VAL A 78 21.66 -16.51 -22.24
C VAL A 78 21.33 -15.50 -21.14
N CYS A 79 20.84 -14.35 -21.57
CA CYS A 79 20.32 -13.24 -20.78
C CYS A 79 18.94 -13.60 -20.20
N TRP A 80 18.45 -12.79 -19.25
CA TRP A 80 17.17 -13.04 -18.56
C TRP A 80 15.97 -13.16 -19.52
N ASP A 81 16.04 -12.49 -20.67
CA ASP A 81 15.00 -12.44 -21.71
C ASP A 81 15.11 -13.60 -22.73
N GLY A 82 15.94 -14.60 -22.45
CA GLY A 82 16.18 -15.73 -23.36
C GLY A 82 17.07 -15.38 -24.57
N HIS A 83 17.53 -14.13 -24.70
CA HIS A 83 18.41 -13.69 -25.78
C HIS A 83 19.88 -13.73 -25.35
N GLN A 84 20.79 -13.46 -26.28
CA GLN A 84 22.21 -13.31 -25.95
C GLN A 84 22.48 -12.03 -25.16
N HIS A 85 23.47 -12.07 -24.27
CA HIS A 85 23.97 -10.86 -23.60
C HIS A 85 24.39 -9.78 -24.60
N ASP A 86 24.01 -8.54 -24.32
CA ASP A 86 24.40 -7.35 -25.09
C ASP A 86 25.59 -6.66 -24.40
N TYR A 87 26.76 -6.71 -25.01
CA TYR A 87 27.97 -6.13 -24.41
C TYR A 87 28.33 -4.74 -24.96
N ASN A 88 27.41 -4.06 -25.65
CA ASN A 88 27.62 -2.70 -26.12
C ASN A 88 27.88 -1.76 -24.93
N GLY A 89 28.98 -0.99 -25.00
CA GLY A 89 29.42 -0.12 -23.90
C GLY A 89 30.17 -0.82 -22.75
N SER A 90 30.34 -2.14 -22.79
CA SER A 90 31.12 -2.87 -21.78
C SER A 90 32.62 -2.84 -22.05
N GLY A 91 33.39 -2.51 -21.01
CA GLY A 91 34.82 -2.83 -20.92
C GLY A 91 35.08 -4.35 -20.81
N LEU A 92 36.36 -4.70 -20.72
CA LEU A 92 36.83 -6.04 -20.36
C LEU A 92 37.19 -6.04 -18.88
N TYR A 93 36.51 -6.88 -18.11
CA TYR A 93 36.75 -7.04 -16.69
C TYR A 93 37.56 -8.30 -16.41
N VAL A 94 38.29 -8.26 -15.30
CA VAL A 94 38.99 -9.40 -14.74
C VAL A 94 38.41 -9.74 -13.37
N VAL A 95 38.34 -11.03 -13.05
CA VAL A 95 37.87 -11.56 -11.75
C VAL A 95 38.91 -12.54 -11.23
N TYR A 96 39.22 -12.50 -9.93
CA TYR A 96 40.16 -13.46 -9.34
C TYR A 96 39.61 -14.88 -9.43
N ALA A 97 40.41 -15.80 -9.94
CA ALA A 97 40.01 -17.19 -10.17
C ALA A 97 40.87 -18.13 -9.33
N ASN A 98 40.22 -18.96 -8.52
CA ASN A 98 40.81 -19.97 -7.62
C ASN A 98 41.82 -19.42 -6.61
N VAL A 99 41.78 -18.12 -6.36
CA VAL A 99 42.57 -17.45 -5.32
C VAL A 99 41.67 -16.56 -4.48
N ARG A 100 42.10 -16.24 -3.25
CA ARG A 100 41.35 -15.41 -2.30
C ARG A 100 42.22 -14.28 -1.76
N PRO A 101 42.53 -13.25 -2.58
CA PRO A 101 43.30 -12.11 -2.12
C PRO A 101 42.61 -11.40 -0.95
N ASN A 102 43.39 -10.79 -0.07
CA ASN A 102 42.84 -9.97 1.01
C ASN A 102 41.92 -8.86 0.45
N GLY A 103 40.75 -8.69 1.07
CA GLY A 103 39.73 -7.72 0.63
C GLY A 103 38.81 -8.21 -0.50
N THR A 104 38.83 -9.51 -0.81
CA THR A 104 37.89 -10.15 -1.74
C THR A 104 36.92 -11.08 -1.02
N GLN A 105 35.72 -11.23 -1.59
CA GLN A 105 34.72 -12.20 -1.17
C GLN A 105 34.80 -13.35 -2.15
N ASP A 106 35.09 -14.53 -1.63
CA ASP A 106 35.10 -15.83 -2.28
C ASP A 106 33.70 -16.45 -2.36
N GLY A 107 33.54 -17.59 -3.04
CA GLY A 107 32.25 -18.26 -3.17
C GLY A 107 31.40 -17.76 -4.33
N TRP A 108 31.99 -16.99 -5.25
CA TRP A 108 31.39 -16.70 -6.55
C TRP A 108 31.64 -17.85 -7.51
N ARG A 109 30.63 -18.15 -8.34
CA ARG A 109 30.60 -19.27 -9.28
C ARG A 109 30.20 -18.76 -10.64
N TRP A 110 30.85 -19.26 -11.66
CA TRP A 110 30.41 -19.10 -13.03
C TRP A 110 29.25 -20.07 -13.30
N CYS A 111 28.18 -19.58 -13.94
CA CYS A 111 27.06 -20.42 -14.36
C CYS A 111 27.23 -20.86 -15.82
N ASN A 112 27.27 -22.16 -16.07
CA ASN A 112 27.44 -22.75 -17.40
C ASN A 112 26.28 -22.45 -18.38
N ARG A 113 25.10 -22.05 -17.85
CA ARG A 113 23.91 -21.77 -18.67
C ARG A 113 23.79 -20.29 -19.06
N CYS A 114 23.81 -19.38 -18.08
CA CYS A 114 23.72 -17.94 -18.35
C CYS A 114 25.08 -17.27 -18.55
N GLN A 115 26.18 -17.98 -18.28
CA GLN A 115 27.56 -17.45 -18.25
C GLN A 115 27.80 -16.37 -17.17
N GLY A 116 26.82 -16.15 -16.28
CA GLY A 116 26.86 -15.13 -15.24
C GLY A 116 27.76 -15.49 -14.06
N LEU A 117 28.27 -14.47 -13.37
CA LEU A 117 28.95 -14.63 -12.09
C LEU A 117 27.95 -14.57 -10.93
N ILE A 118 27.80 -15.69 -10.22
CA ILE A 118 26.73 -15.94 -9.25
C ILE A 118 27.31 -16.22 -7.87
N PHE A 119 26.81 -15.57 -6.84
CA PHE A 119 27.23 -15.83 -5.47
C PHE A 119 26.54 -17.08 -4.92
N SER A 120 27.32 -18.08 -4.52
CA SER A 120 26.78 -19.37 -4.04
C SER A 120 26.56 -19.45 -2.53
N GLY A 121 26.98 -18.43 -1.77
CA GLY A 121 26.98 -18.46 -0.30
C GLY A 121 25.60 -18.49 0.36
N PHE A 122 24.53 -18.19 -0.38
CA PHE A 122 23.14 -18.23 0.10
C PHE A 122 22.25 -19.17 -0.74
N GLY A 123 22.87 -20.11 -1.47
CA GLY A 123 22.19 -20.99 -2.43
C GLY A 123 22.49 -20.62 -3.88
N GLN A 124 21.97 -21.42 -4.83
CA GLN A 124 22.32 -21.28 -6.24
C GLN A 124 21.62 -20.13 -6.94
N GLY A 125 20.51 -19.60 -6.41
CA GLY A 125 19.67 -18.59 -7.08
C GLY A 125 18.94 -19.13 -8.31
N ILE A 126 18.08 -18.31 -8.91
CA ILE A 126 17.30 -18.67 -10.11
C ILE A 126 17.95 -18.06 -11.36
N CYS A 127 18.09 -18.89 -12.39
CA CYS A 127 18.62 -18.55 -13.70
C CYS A 127 17.52 -18.05 -14.66
N TRP A 128 17.91 -17.64 -15.86
CA TRP A 128 17.00 -17.07 -16.88
C TRP A 128 15.83 -17.99 -17.25
N ASP A 129 15.99 -19.30 -17.11
CA ASP A 129 14.98 -20.30 -17.49
C ASP A 129 14.12 -20.76 -16.31
N GLY A 130 14.20 -20.06 -15.17
CA GLY A 130 13.47 -20.42 -13.94
C GLY A 130 14.08 -21.57 -13.15
N ASN A 131 15.13 -22.22 -13.65
CA ASN A 131 15.85 -23.28 -12.94
C ASN A 131 17.05 -22.74 -12.14
N PRO A 132 17.58 -23.47 -11.14
CA PRO A 132 18.78 -23.06 -10.40
C PRO A 132 20.02 -22.86 -11.28
N HIS A 133 20.92 -21.94 -10.94
CA HIS A 133 22.16 -21.76 -11.71
C HIS A 133 23.02 -23.04 -11.74
N ASP A 134 23.61 -23.34 -12.91
CA ASP A 134 24.41 -24.55 -13.13
C ASP A 134 25.91 -24.23 -12.96
N PHE A 135 26.52 -24.73 -11.90
CA PHE A 135 27.93 -24.49 -11.60
C PHE A 135 28.86 -25.61 -12.10
N THR A 136 28.36 -26.50 -12.97
CA THR A 136 29.18 -27.57 -13.56
C THR A 136 30.36 -26.96 -14.32
N GLY A 137 31.57 -27.33 -13.91
CA GLY A 137 32.82 -26.79 -14.50
C GLY A 137 33.27 -25.43 -13.96
N SER A 138 32.55 -24.84 -12.99
CA SER A 138 32.97 -23.58 -12.35
C SER A 138 34.14 -23.77 -11.39
N GLY A 139 35.11 -22.86 -11.44
CA GLY A 139 36.06 -22.62 -10.35
C GLY A 139 35.44 -21.87 -9.17
N ASP A 140 36.26 -21.49 -8.19
CA ASP A 140 35.91 -20.51 -7.16
C ASP A 140 36.39 -19.13 -7.59
N TYR A 141 35.52 -18.15 -7.55
CA TYR A 141 35.85 -16.78 -7.93
C TYR A 141 35.80 -15.89 -6.70
N SER A 142 36.68 -14.90 -6.69
CA SER A 142 36.74 -13.90 -5.63
C SER A 142 36.56 -12.49 -6.19
N VAL A 143 35.60 -11.75 -5.64
CA VAL A 143 35.27 -10.38 -6.06
C VAL A 143 35.60 -9.41 -4.95
N ARG A 144 36.26 -8.29 -5.28
CA ARG A 144 36.70 -7.31 -4.30
C ARG A 144 35.51 -6.59 -3.64
N TYR A 145 35.51 -6.46 -2.31
CA TYR A 145 34.41 -5.82 -1.55
C TYR A 145 34.92 -4.91 -0.42
N THR A 146 34.06 -4.01 0.07
CA THR A 146 34.40 -3.01 1.10
C THR A 146 34.45 -3.60 2.51
N ARG A 147 35.55 -4.26 2.87
CA ARG A 147 35.94 -4.27 4.29
C ARG A 147 36.99 -3.22 4.66
N ASN A 148 37.78 -2.69 3.72
CA ASN A 148 38.75 -1.60 4.00
C ASN A 148 39.26 -0.77 2.78
N LEU A 149 38.74 -0.94 1.56
CA LEU A 149 39.38 -0.39 0.35
C LEU A 149 38.97 1.04 -0.07
N VAL A 150 37.88 1.60 0.47
CA VAL A 150 37.48 2.97 0.11
C VAL A 150 38.52 3.97 0.65
N GLY A 151 39.03 3.76 1.86
CA GLY A 151 40.07 4.61 2.46
C GLY A 151 41.44 4.53 1.80
N GLU A 152 41.80 3.36 1.24
CA GLU A 152 43.11 3.13 0.62
C GLU A 152 43.17 3.54 -0.86
N LEU A 153 42.08 3.38 -1.62
CA LEU A 153 42.04 3.67 -3.06
C LEU A 153 41.38 5.02 -3.40
N PHE A 154 40.49 5.52 -2.54
CA PHE A 154 39.67 6.70 -2.80
C PHE A 154 39.47 7.55 -1.52
N PRO A 155 40.54 8.17 -0.98
CA PRO A 155 40.51 8.87 0.30
C PRO A 155 39.43 9.97 0.39
N ASP A 156 39.18 10.70 -0.71
CA ASP A 156 38.13 11.73 -0.77
C ASP A 156 36.72 11.14 -0.63
N LEU A 157 36.51 9.95 -1.18
CA LEU A 157 35.25 9.22 -1.06
C LEU A 157 35.07 8.69 0.37
N ALA A 158 36.15 8.23 1.01
CA ALA A 158 36.10 7.79 2.41
C ALA A 158 35.78 8.95 3.37
N ALA A 159 36.39 10.12 3.17
CA ALA A 159 36.09 11.33 3.92
C ALA A 159 34.63 11.74 3.75
N THR A 160 34.13 11.74 2.50
CA THR A 160 32.72 12.05 2.21
C THR A 160 31.75 11.05 2.88
N ALA A 161 32.09 9.75 2.89
CA ALA A 161 31.28 8.73 3.57
C ALA A 161 31.19 8.98 5.08
N GLU A 162 32.31 9.35 5.69
CA GLU A 162 32.39 9.69 7.10
C GLU A 162 31.61 10.97 7.42
N ASP A 163 31.74 12.02 6.61
CA ASP A 163 30.96 13.24 6.75
C ASP A 163 29.45 12.98 6.69
N VAL A 164 29.01 12.12 5.76
CA VAL A 164 27.60 11.72 5.66
C VAL A 164 27.14 10.93 6.88
N ARG A 165 27.96 10.01 7.39
CA ARG A 165 27.66 9.30 8.65
C ARG A 165 27.51 10.27 9.81
N GLN A 166 28.45 11.21 9.96
CA GLN A 166 28.42 12.22 11.02
C GLN A 166 27.18 13.10 10.93
N LYS A 167 26.69 13.44 9.73
CA LYS A 167 25.44 14.18 9.56
C LYS A 167 24.22 13.38 10.03
N ILE A 168 24.19 12.07 9.79
CA ILE A 168 23.14 11.18 10.30
C ILE A 168 23.24 11.02 11.82
N ASP A 169 24.44 10.87 12.37
CA ASP A 169 24.66 10.77 13.82
C ASP A 169 24.28 12.07 14.53
N ALA A 170 24.69 13.22 14.00
CA ALA A 170 24.28 14.53 14.52
C ALA A 170 22.75 14.72 14.46
N LYS A 171 22.08 14.14 13.47
CA LYS A 171 20.61 14.13 13.42
C LYS A 171 20.02 13.24 14.52
N ALA A 172 20.55 12.03 14.72
CA ALA A 172 20.13 11.14 15.79
C ALA A 172 20.26 11.80 17.17
N GLU A 173 21.38 12.47 17.42
CA GLU A 173 21.61 13.22 18.66
C GLU A 173 20.57 14.33 18.87
N LYS A 174 20.27 15.12 17.82
CA LYS A 174 19.23 16.17 17.88
C LYS A 174 17.84 15.62 18.18
N LEU A 175 17.54 14.40 17.79
CA LEU A 175 16.28 13.72 18.09
C LEU A 175 16.24 13.17 19.52
N GLY A 176 17.34 13.21 20.27
CA GLY A 176 17.45 12.65 21.63
C GLY A 176 18.29 11.39 21.74
N GLY A 177 19.08 11.06 20.70
CA GLY A 177 19.94 9.88 20.65
C GLY A 177 19.16 8.58 20.84
N GLU A 178 19.77 7.59 21.49
CA GLU A 178 19.17 6.26 21.68
C GLU A 178 17.85 6.27 22.46
N THR A 179 17.56 7.34 23.22
CA THR A 179 16.25 7.49 23.88
C THR A 179 15.11 7.52 22.85
N PHE A 180 15.32 8.27 21.76
CA PHE A 180 14.40 8.37 20.64
C PHE A 180 14.64 7.29 19.58
N THR A 181 15.87 7.17 19.07
CA THR A 181 16.19 6.32 17.92
C THR A 181 16.27 4.84 18.28
N GLY A 182 16.59 4.51 19.54
CA GLY A 182 17.12 3.21 19.93
C GLY A 182 18.52 2.95 19.34
N PRO A 183 19.10 1.77 19.58
CA PRO A 183 20.44 1.42 19.09
C PRO A 183 20.47 1.36 17.55
N ARG A 184 21.62 1.72 16.99
CA ARG A 184 21.90 1.63 15.55
C ARG A 184 21.95 0.17 15.10
N GLN A 185 21.21 -0.17 14.05
CA GLN A 185 21.13 -1.54 13.51
C GLN A 185 21.95 -1.74 12.23
N GLY A 186 22.24 -0.66 11.50
CA GLY A 186 22.99 -0.70 10.24
C GLY A 186 22.39 0.24 9.20
N GLY A 187 23.03 0.42 8.05
CA GLY A 187 22.57 1.37 7.04
C GLY A 187 23.21 1.13 5.67
N ALA A 188 22.59 1.70 4.63
CA ALA A 188 23.07 1.62 3.26
C ALA A 188 23.32 3.03 2.70
N ALA A 189 24.48 3.21 2.08
CA ALA A 189 24.73 4.36 1.22
C ALA A 189 24.35 4.01 -0.23
N THR A 190 23.55 4.88 -0.86
CA THR A 190 23.08 4.70 -2.24
C THR A 190 23.42 5.94 -3.05
N GLY A 191 24.42 5.85 -3.93
CA GLY A 191 24.82 6.93 -4.84
C GLY A 191 26.27 6.76 -5.29
N LEU A 192 26.50 6.59 -6.61
CA LEU A 192 27.73 5.98 -7.14
C LEU A 192 28.91 6.92 -7.40
N THR A 193 28.87 8.18 -6.96
CA THR A 193 30.03 9.08 -7.09
C THR A 193 30.30 10.01 -5.89
N SER A 194 29.38 10.18 -4.93
CA SER A 194 29.48 11.25 -3.91
C SER A 194 28.68 11.07 -2.62
N PHE A 195 28.08 9.91 -2.33
CA PHE A 195 27.19 9.72 -1.16
C PHE A 195 26.04 10.74 -1.08
N ASP A 196 25.46 11.10 -2.22
CA ASP A 196 24.36 12.06 -2.29
C ASP A 196 23.14 11.62 -1.47
N ILE A 197 22.97 10.30 -1.31
CA ILE A 197 21.90 9.71 -0.50
C ILE A 197 22.49 8.61 0.39
N ALA A 198 22.09 8.62 1.66
CA ALA A 198 22.38 7.54 2.60
C ALA A 198 21.21 7.33 3.55
N SER A 199 21.11 6.14 4.13
CA SER A 199 20.21 5.89 5.23
C SER A 199 20.87 5.05 6.32
N THR A 200 20.42 5.24 7.55
CA THR A 200 20.74 4.39 8.69
C THR A 200 19.47 3.98 9.39
N ARG A 201 19.31 2.67 9.59
CA ARG A 201 18.29 2.07 10.41
C ARG A 201 18.73 2.03 11.87
N TYR A 202 17.84 2.51 12.72
CA TYR A 202 17.87 2.35 14.16
C TYR A 202 16.69 1.47 14.58
N GLU A 203 16.70 1.00 15.82
CA GLU A 203 15.60 0.18 16.35
C GLU A 203 14.22 0.84 16.17
N LYS A 204 14.10 2.14 16.47
CA LYS A 204 12.81 2.85 16.51
C LYS A 204 12.55 3.75 15.31
N CYS A 205 13.59 4.16 14.57
CA CYS A 205 13.45 5.01 13.39
C CYS A 205 14.43 4.63 12.27
N THR A 206 14.24 5.20 11.08
CA THR A 206 15.23 5.17 10.00
C THR A 206 15.52 6.62 9.61
N ILE A 207 16.80 7.01 9.64
CA ILE A 207 17.24 8.35 9.27
C ILE A 207 17.81 8.29 7.85
N PHE A 208 17.23 9.08 6.96
CA PHE A 208 17.71 9.30 5.61
C PHE A 208 18.48 10.60 5.54
N TYR A 209 19.50 10.65 4.70
CA TYR A 209 20.27 11.83 4.39
C TYR A 209 20.27 12.03 2.88
N HIS A 210 20.05 13.27 2.46
CA HIS A 210 20.24 13.72 1.09
C HIS A 210 21.10 14.99 1.08
N LYS A 211 22.08 15.08 0.18
CA LYS A 211 23.05 16.19 0.16
C LYS A 211 22.42 17.58 0.08
N ASP A 212 21.31 17.71 -0.66
CA ASP A 212 20.70 19.01 -0.94
C ASP A 212 19.64 19.43 0.08
N VAL A 213 19.04 18.48 0.82
CA VAL A 213 17.91 18.78 1.73
C VAL A 213 18.19 18.40 3.19
N GLY A 214 19.24 17.63 3.46
CA GLY A 214 19.66 17.27 4.82
C GLY A 214 19.15 15.90 5.27
N ALA A 215 19.07 15.72 6.59
CA ALA A 215 18.71 14.45 7.21
C ALA A 215 17.33 14.48 7.87
N PHE A 216 16.51 13.48 7.53
CA PHE A 216 15.12 13.34 7.96
C PHE A 216 14.83 11.93 8.44
N GLU A 217 14.05 11.83 9.51
CA GLU A 217 13.66 10.55 10.07
C GLU A 217 12.24 10.13 9.65
N ILE A 218 12.04 8.81 9.56
CA ILE A 218 10.73 8.18 9.63
C ILE A 218 10.70 7.19 10.81
N HIS A 219 9.61 7.11 11.55
CA HIS A 219 9.44 6.18 12.66
C HIS A 219 8.02 5.62 12.77
N GLY A 220 7.76 4.83 13.81
CA GLY A 220 6.42 4.32 14.14
C GLY A 220 5.70 3.61 12.98
N GLU A 221 4.41 3.89 12.88
CA GLU A 221 3.53 3.30 11.86
C GLU A 221 3.84 3.82 10.44
N ILE A 222 4.32 5.05 10.29
CA ILE A 222 4.71 5.60 8.98
C ILE A 222 5.92 4.85 8.43
N ARG A 223 6.97 4.64 9.24
CA ARG A 223 8.11 3.80 8.86
C ARG A 223 7.66 2.40 8.52
N ARG A 224 6.80 1.81 9.35
CA ARG A 224 6.28 0.46 9.10
C ARG A 224 5.59 0.36 7.75
N LYS A 225 4.78 1.36 7.39
CA LYS A 225 4.08 1.45 6.08
C LYS A 225 5.07 1.58 4.92
N TYR A 226 6.00 2.52 5.05
CA TYR A 226 7.02 2.79 4.04
C TYR A 226 7.87 1.55 3.74
N GLU A 227 8.30 0.83 4.77
CA GLU A 227 9.09 -0.41 4.64
C GLU A 227 8.24 -1.59 4.13
N TYR A 228 7.03 -1.79 4.66
CA TYR A 228 6.17 -2.92 4.31
C TYR A 228 5.76 -2.93 2.84
N LEU A 229 5.42 -1.76 2.28
CA LEU A 229 5.01 -1.62 0.88
C LEU A 229 6.18 -1.25 -0.05
N ASN A 230 7.41 -1.17 0.46
CA ASN A 230 8.59 -0.73 -0.29
C ASN A 230 8.34 0.61 -1.04
N LEU A 231 7.73 1.58 -0.34
CA LEU A 231 7.26 2.84 -0.95
C LEU A 231 8.40 3.76 -1.39
N GLY A 232 9.66 3.46 -1.06
CA GLY A 232 10.80 4.24 -1.53
C GLY A 232 10.93 4.31 -3.05
N ALA A 233 10.44 3.32 -3.79
CA ALA A 233 10.40 3.35 -5.25
C ALA A 233 9.35 4.33 -5.82
N VAL A 234 8.31 4.64 -5.03
CA VAL A 234 7.16 5.44 -5.47
C VAL A 234 7.22 6.86 -4.89
N LEU A 235 7.42 6.96 -3.58
CA LEU A 235 7.47 8.21 -2.83
C LEU A 235 8.87 8.85 -2.86
N GLY A 236 9.91 8.04 -3.08
CA GLY A 236 11.29 8.45 -2.90
C GLY A 236 11.62 8.71 -1.43
N MET A 237 12.52 9.65 -1.18
CA MET A 237 13.11 9.88 0.14
C MET A 237 12.26 10.84 0.99
N PRO A 238 12.27 10.71 2.32
CA PRO A 238 11.61 11.69 3.19
C PRO A 238 12.32 13.04 3.11
N ILE A 239 11.52 14.11 3.13
CA ILE A 239 11.97 15.51 3.12
C ILE A 239 11.52 16.28 4.37
N THR A 240 10.87 15.58 5.31
CA THR A 240 10.54 16.08 6.65
C THR A 240 10.75 14.96 7.66
N ASP A 241 10.99 15.33 8.92
CA ASP A 241 10.79 14.40 10.04
C ASP A 241 9.28 14.10 10.20
N GLU A 242 8.96 13.07 10.98
CA GLU A 242 7.58 12.77 11.29
C GLU A 242 7.01 13.88 12.17
N THR A 243 6.10 14.66 11.59
CA THR A 243 5.58 15.88 12.16
C THR A 243 4.11 15.70 12.56
N ALA A 244 3.69 16.33 13.66
CA ALA A 244 2.28 16.35 14.04
C ALA A 244 1.47 17.14 13.00
N CYS A 245 0.28 16.64 12.65
CA CYS A 245 -0.68 17.39 11.86
C CYS A 245 -1.15 18.62 12.65
N ALA A 246 -1.59 19.66 11.95
CA ALA A 246 -1.97 20.92 12.56
C ALA A 246 -3.21 20.82 13.48
N ASP A 247 -4.04 19.79 13.30
CA ASP A 247 -5.18 19.48 14.16
C ASP A 247 -4.77 18.79 15.48
N GLY A 248 -3.50 18.40 15.63
CA GLY A 248 -2.96 17.70 16.79
C GLY A 248 -3.36 16.24 16.91
N VAL A 249 -4.01 15.66 15.89
CA VAL A 249 -4.52 14.28 15.93
C VAL A 249 -3.60 13.34 15.14
N GLY A 250 -3.37 13.65 13.86
CA GLY A 250 -2.54 12.82 12.99
C GLY A 250 -1.05 13.17 13.04
N ARG A 251 -0.26 12.37 12.32
CA ARG A 251 1.16 12.62 12.06
C ARG A 251 1.46 12.38 10.58
N PHE A 252 2.50 12.98 10.03
CA PHE A 252 2.86 12.78 8.63
C PHE A 252 4.37 12.89 8.39
N ASN A 253 4.80 12.25 7.30
CA ASN A 253 6.05 12.58 6.62
C ASN A 253 5.75 12.98 5.18
N HIS A 254 6.41 14.05 4.72
CA HIS A 254 6.49 14.35 3.29
C HIS A 254 7.70 13.61 2.69
N PHE A 255 7.52 13.17 1.46
CA PHE A 255 8.54 12.53 0.65
C PHE A 255 8.68 13.30 -0.67
N THR A 256 9.75 13.02 -1.41
CA THR A 256 10.03 13.71 -2.69
C THR A 256 8.88 13.66 -3.71
N ASN A 257 8.05 12.62 -3.68
CA ASN A 257 6.96 12.41 -4.65
C ASN A 257 5.60 12.13 -3.98
N GLY A 258 5.42 12.52 -2.71
CA GLY A 258 4.14 12.31 -2.04
C GLY A 258 4.22 12.45 -0.53
N SER A 259 3.27 11.86 0.19
CA SER A 259 3.22 11.91 1.64
C SER A 259 2.58 10.65 2.22
N ILE A 260 2.98 10.30 3.44
CA ILE A 260 2.27 9.32 4.26
C ILE A 260 1.68 10.07 5.45
N PHE A 261 0.36 9.95 5.63
CA PHE A 261 -0.36 10.49 6.78
C PHE A 261 -0.86 9.35 7.64
N TRP A 262 -0.61 9.43 8.94
CA TRP A 262 -1.12 8.54 9.97
C TRP A 262 -2.18 9.24 10.81
N HIS A 263 -3.27 8.53 11.09
CA HIS A 263 -4.30 8.95 12.03
C HIS A 263 -4.58 7.80 13.01
N PRO A 264 -4.78 8.06 14.32
CA PRO A 264 -4.95 7.02 15.33
C PRO A 264 -6.11 6.07 15.04
N ASP A 265 -7.20 6.57 14.45
CA ASP A 265 -8.37 5.73 14.18
C ASP A 265 -8.26 4.91 12.89
N THR A 266 -7.44 5.32 11.91
CA THR A 266 -7.43 4.71 10.57
C THR A 266 -6.09 4.13 10.14
N GLY A 267 -4.97 4.51 10.76
CA GLY A 267 -3.64 4.06 10.39
C GLY A 267 -2.94 4.95 9.35
N PRO A 268 -1.77 4.50 8.83
CA PRO A 268 -0.95 5.25 7.88
C PRO A 268 -1.32 4.95 6.42
N PHE A 269 -1.53 5.99 5.61
CA PHE A 269 -1.82 5.88 4.17
C PHE A 269 -0.99 6.81 3.31
N ALA A 270 -0.55 6.28 2.17
CA ALA A 270 0.26 6.99 1.19
C ALA A 270 -0.59 7.64 0.09
N VAL A 271 -0.30 8.90 -0.21
CA VAL A 271 -0.86 9.67 -1.33
C VAL A 271 0.29 10.25 -2.14
N HIS A 272 0.27 10.10 -3.47
CA HIS A 272 1.38 10.51 -4.33
C HIS A 272 0.95 11.04 -5.70
N GLY A 273 1.91 11.60 -6.45
CA GLY A 273 1.67 12.14 -7.80
C GLY A 273 0.58 13.21 -7.86
N ALA A 274 -0.14 13.30 -8.98
CA ALA A 274 -1.09 14.39 -9.20
C ALA A 274 -2.29 14.39 -8.23
N ILE A 275 -2.65 13.23 -7.67
CA ILE A 275 -3.67 13.14 -6.63
C ILE A 275 -3.18 13.83 -5.35
N HIS A 276 -1.93 13.59 -4.96
CA HIS A 276 -1.29 14.29 -3.84
C HIS A 276 -1.21 15.79 -4.09
N ASP A 277 -0.80 16.22 -5.29
CA ASP A 277 -0.70 17.64 -5.64
C ASP A 277 -2.05 18.36 -5.52
N LEU A 278 -3.13 17.75 -6.03
CA LEU A 278 -4.47 18.33 -5.91
C LEU A 278 -4.96 18.36 -4.46
N TRP A 279 -4.72 17.29 -3.70
CA TRP A 279 -5.08 17.24 -2.28
C TRP A 279 -4.32 18.29 -1.48
N GLN A 280 -3.03 18.50 -1.78
CA GLN A 280 -2.20 19.56 -1.22
C GLN A 280 -2.76 20.94 -1.51
N GLN A 281 -3.10 21.23 -2.77
CA GLN A 281 -3.70 22.51 -3.17
C GLN A 281 -5.03 22.80 -2.46
N ARG A 282 -5.74 21.75 -2.05
CA ARG A 282 -7.02 21.84 -1.33
C ARG A 282 -6.88 21.87 0.19
N GLY A 283 -5.66 21.98 0.71
CA GLY A 283 -5.40 22.12 2.14
C GLY A 283 -5.17 20.81 2.89
N MET A 284 -4.91 19.70 2.17
CA MET A 284 -4.60 18.37 2.74
C MET A 284 -5.62 17.90 3.78
N GLU A 285 -5.17 17.47 4.96
CA GLU A 285 -5.98 16.95 6.06
C GLU A 285 -6.92 18.00 6.65
N ARG A 286 -6.58 19.30 6.49
CA ARG A 286 -7.45 20.43 6.87
C ARG A 286 -8.45 20.81 5.78
N GLY A 287 -8.26 20.26 4.59
CA GLY A 287 -9.11 20.48 3.45
C GLY A 287 -10.47 19.78 3.57
N PRO A 288 -11.37 20.01 2.61
CA PRO A 288 -12.71 19.42 2.62
C PRO A 288 -12.70 17.88 2.60
N LEU A 289 -11.65 17.26 2.03
CA LEU A 289 -11.52 15.82 1.91
C LEU A 289 -11.13 15.13 3.23
N GLY A 290 -10.39 15.81 4.11
CA GLY A 290 -9.84 15.22 5.34
C GLY A 290 -8.66 14.27 5.09
N TYR A 291 -8.41 13.37 6.04
CA TYR A 291 -7.33 12.38 5.97
C TYR A 291 -7.57 11.32 4.87
N PRO A 292 -6.50 10.77 4.26
CA PRO A 292 -6.62 9.57 3.43
C PRO A 292 -7.11 8.38 4.28
N ILE A 293 -7.90 7.50 3.67
CA ILE A 293 -8.49 6.32 4.32
C ILE A 293 -8.09 5.00 3.64
N CYS A 294 -7.29 5.10 2.58
CA CYS A 294 -6.61 3.98 1.93
C CYS A 294 -5.35 4.51 1.22
N ASP A 295 -4.43 3.62 0.88
CA ASP A 295 -3.37 3.97 -0.07
C ASP A 295 -3.97 4.27 -1.44
N GLN A 296 -3.27 5.06 -2.25
CA GLN A 296 -3.61 5.21 -3.65
C GLN A 296 -3.57 3.85 -4.37
N PHE A 297 -4.58 3.59 -5.21
CA PHE A 297 -4.71 2.33 -5.94
C PHE A 297 -5.09 2.56 -7.40
N SER A 298 -4.75 1.58 -8.25
CA SER A 298 -5.17 1.53 -9.65
C SER A 298 -6.52 0.83 -9.78
N THR A 299 -7.41 1.41 -10.58
CA THR A 299 -8.62 0.73 -11.05
C THR A 299 -8.32 -0.17 -12.25
N PRO A 300 -9.18 -1.15 -12.58
CA PRO A 300 -9.06 -1.95 -13.81
C PRO A 300 -8.94 -1.13 -15.10
N SER A 301 -9.59 0.03 -15.17
CA SER A 301 -9.50 1.00 -16.28
C SER A 301 -8.16 1.74 -16.36
N GLY A 302 -7.29 1.56 -15.36
CA GLY A 302 -5.97 2.19 -15.28
C GLY A 302 -5.96 3.54 -14.56
N SER A 303 -7.13 4.04 -14.16
CA SER A 303 -7.24 5.25 -13.34
C SER A 303 -6.58 5.06 -11.99
N GLN A 304 -5.85 6.06 -11.53
CA GLN A 304 -5.37 6.14 -10.16
C GLN A 304 -6.47 6.75 -9.29
N SER A 305 -6.69 6.22 -8.10
CA SER A 305 -7.68 6.74 -7.16
C SER A 305 -7.19 6.68 -5.73
N CYS A 306 -7.61 7.64 -4.92
CA CYS A 306 -7.39 7.64 -3.48
C CYS A 306 -8.67 8.11 -2.79
N LEU A 307 -9.03 7.43 -1.70
CA LEU A 307 -10.19 7.78 -0.89
C LEU A 307 -9.76 8.51 0.37
N PHE A 308 -10.57 9.49 0.76
CA PHE A 308 -10.39 10.33 1.93
C PHE A 308 -11.61 10.23 2.84
N GLN A 309 -11.53 10.79 4.04
CA GLN A 309 -12.62 10.75 5.03
C GLN A 309 -13.95 11.30 4.50
N ASN A 310 -13.92 12.24 3.56
CA ASN A 310 -15.11 12.96 3.11
C ASN A 310 -15.28 12.98 1.58
N GLY A 311 -14.54 12.16 0.83
CA GLY A 311 -14.62 12.10 -0.63
C GLY A 311 -13.52 11.25 -1.24
N GLY A 312 -13.37 11.32 -2.55
CA GLY A 312 -12.30 10.63 -3.28
C GLY A 312 -11.74 11.53 -4.37
N LEU A 313 -10.48 11.31 -4.70
CA LEU A 313 -9.84 11.89 -5.87
C LEU A 313 -9.48 10.79 -6.86
N SER A 314 -9.57 11.12 -8.14
CA SER A 314 -9.28 10.18 -9.23
C SER A 314 -8.53 10.88 -10.37
N GLN A 315 -7.66 10.13 -11.01
CA GLN A 315 -6.82 10.57 -12.12
C GLN A 315 -6.81 9.50 -13.22
N ASP A 316 -7.17 9.90 -14.44
CA ASP A 316 -7.13 9.01 -15.61
C ASP A 316 -5.86 9.29 -16.42
N GLY A 317 -4.92 8.36 -16.43
CA GLY A 317 -3.68 8.51 -17.20
C GLY A 317 -2.95 9.84 -16.93
N GLY A 318 -2.60 10.57 -17.99
CA GLY A 318 -1.91 11.85 -17.92
C GLY A 318 -2.80 13.07 -17.62
N ASP A 319 -4.11 12.87 -17.42
CA ASP A 319 -5.02 13.97 -17.10
C ASP A 319 -4.75 14.51 -15.68
N PRO A 320 -5.10 15.78 -15.39
CA PRO A 320 -5.04 16.31 -14.04
C PRO A 320 -5.95 15.52 -13.09
N ALA A 321 -5.57 15.32 -11.83
CA ALA A 321 -6.49 14.74 -10.85
C ALA A 321 -7.75 15.61 -10.67
N VAL A 322 -8.89 14.99 -10.31
CA VAL A 322 -10.17 15.65 -10.03
C VAL A 322 -10.91 14.93 -8.90
N ASP A 323 -12.01 15.51 -8.42
CA ASP A 323 -12.94 14.80 -7.54
C ASP A 323 -13.50 13.55 -8.24
N ALA A 324 -13.48 12.43 -7.53
CA ALA A 324 -14.15 11.23 -7.98
C ALA A 324 -15.66 11.51 -8.14
N PRO A 325 -16.29 11.15 -9.26
CA PRO A 325 -17.73 11.23 -9.41
C PRO A 325 -18.44 10.54 -8.24
N ALA A 326 -19.48 11.18 -7.72
CA ALA A 326 -20.17 10.72 -6.52
C ALA A 326 -21.68 10.76 -6.68
N ALA A 327 -22.36 9.75 -6.15
CA ALA A 327 -23.79 9.76 -5.87
C ALA A 327 -23.99 9.91 -4.36
N ASN A 328 -24.74 10.92 -3.93
CA ASN A 328 -24.89 11.32 -2.55
C ASN A 328 -26.33 11.13 -2.09
N LEU A 329 -26.50 10.52 -0.92
CA LEU A 329 -27.77 10.52 -0.19
C LEU A 329 -27.57 11.34 1.07
N ASP A 330 -28.37 12.38 1.24
CA ASP A 330 -28.30 13.22 2.42
C ASP A 330 -28.87 12.52 3.65
N SER A 331 -28.53 13.08 4.80
CA SER A 331 -28.73 12.38 6.06
C SER A 331 -30.20 12.17 6.44
N GLY A 332 -31.10 13.07 6.03
CA GLY A 332 -32.54 12.93 6.23
C GLY A 332 -33.11 11.76 5.40
N PRO A 333 -32.98 11.80 4.07
CA PRO A 333 -33.39 10.70 3.20
C PRO A 333 -32.79 9.34 3.58
N LEU A 334 -31.53 9.30 4.01
CA LEU A 334 -30.91 8.06 4.51
C LEU A 334 -31.61 7.55 5.78
N LEU A 335 -31.93 8.44 6.72
CA LEU A 335 -32.66 8.07 7.93
C LEU A 335 -34.11 7.65 7.61
N ASP A 336 -34.74 8.27 6.60
CA ASP A 336 -36.05 7.87 6.07
C ASP A 336 -35.99 6.46 5.48
N PHE A 337 -34.97 6.16 4.69
CA PHE A 337 -34.75 4.84 4.11
C PHE A 337 -34.57 3.76 5.19
N ILE A 338 -33.73 4.03 6.20
CA ILE A 338 -33.55 3.13 7.36
C ILE A 338 -34.89 2.94 8.07
N TRP A 339 -35.61 4.02 8.38
CA TRP A 339 -36.90 3.94 9.05
C TRP A 339 -37.93 3.12 8.26
N ARG A 340 -38.03 3.30 6.92
CA ARG A 340 -38.95 2.54 6.05
C ARG A 340 -38.63 1.04 6.04
N PHE A 341 -37.35 0.67 6.15
CA PHE A 341 -36.95 -0.73 6.31
C PHE A 341 -37.51 -1.31 7.62
N PHE A 342 -37.40 -0.58 8.73
CA PHE A 342 -37.95 -1.01 10.01
C PHE A 342 -39.48 -0.98 10.06
N ASP A 343 -40.12 -0.04 9.38
CA ASP A 343 -41.57 0.04 9.30
C ASP A 343 -42.16 -1.22 8.70
N ARG A 344 -41.56 -1.71 7.60
CA ARG A 344 -41.93 -3.00 7.00
C ARG A 344 -41.74 -4.16 7.97
N PHE A 345 -40.57 -4.22 8.63
CA PHE A 345 -40.26 -5.26 9.60
C PHE A 345 -41.25 -5.29 10.78
N VAL A 346 -41.61 -4.12 11.31
CA VAL A 346 -42.57 -3.99 12.41
C VAL A 346 -43.98 -4.35 11.98
N HIS A 347 -44.41 -3.96 10.77
CA HIS A 347 -45.71 -4.34 10.22
C HIS A 347 -45.86 -5.84 9.97
N GLU A 348 -44.77 -6.53 9.63
CA GLU A 348 -44.74 -7.98 9.46
C GLU A 348 -44.62 -8.74 10.79
N SER A 349 -44.42 -8.03 11.91
CA SER A 349 -44.30 -8.63 13.24
C SER A 349 -45.65 -9.16 13.75
N PRO A 350 -45.69 -10.33 14.40
CA PRO A 350 -46.89 -10.86 15.03
C PRO A 350 -47.26 -10.15 16.35
N GLU A 351 -46.37 -9.31 16.90
CA GLU A 351 -46.70 -8.45 18.03
C GLU A 351 -47.47 -7.22 17.51
N ASN A 352 -48.53 -6.78 18.21
CA ASN A 352 -49.32 -5.59 17.83
C ASN A 352 -48.51 -4.29 18.07
N ILE A 353 -47.44 -4.11 17.29
CA ILE A 353 -46.44 -3.06 17.45
C ILE A 353 -46.55 -2.02 16.33
N GLY A 354 -46.29 -0.77 16.68
CA GLY A 354 -46.24 0.37 15.77
C GLY A 354 -45.01 1.24 16.00
N LEU A 355 -44.66 2.04 14.99
CA LEU A 355 -43.55 3.00 15.08
C LEU A 355 -44.07 4.41 15.36
N TYR A 356 -43.32 5.15 16.17
CA TYR A 356 -43.46 6.60 16.19
C TYR A 356 -42.76 7.20 14.96
N PRO A 357 -43.29 8.30 14.41
CA PRO A 357 -42.67 8.99 13.28
C PRO A 357 -41.33 9.66 13.65
N GLN A 358 -41.08 9.84 14.95
CA GLN A 358 -39.84 10.42 15.46
C GLN A 358 -38.67 9.43 15.29
N LYS A 359 -37.66 9.88 14.55
CA LYS A 359 -36.41 9.16 14.30
C LYS A 359 -35.26 10.10 14.54
N SER A 360 -34.21 9.61 15.19
CA SER A 360 -33.02 10.40 15.47
C SER A 360 -31.77 9.67 15.02
N ARG A 361 -30.87 10.44 14.41
CA ARG A 361 -29.46 10.10 14.33
C ARG A 361 -28.80 10.65 15.59
N ASP A 362 -28.34 9.76 16.45
CA ASP A 362 -27.84 10.16 17.76
C ASP A 362 -26.35 10.49 17.72
N ARG A 363 -25.57 9.71 16.97
CA ARG A 363 -24.12 9.82 16.94
C ARG A 363 -23.52 9.33 15.62
N MET A 364 -22.41 9.94 15.25
CA MET A 364 -21.49 9.45 14.22
C MET A 364 -20.13 9.17 14.86
N SER A 365 -19.54 8.01 14.58
CA SER A 365 -18.14 7.75 14.96
C SER A 365 -17.17 8.48 14.01
N SER A 366 -15.89 8.52 14.37
CA SER A 366 -14.82 8.72 13.40
C SER A 366 -14.71 7.52 12.46
N THR A 367 -13.97 7.68 11.37
CA THR A 367 -13.60 6.56 10.50
C THR A 367 -12.69 5.63 11.30
N GLY A 368 -12.99 4.33 11.37
CA GLY A 368 -12.13 3.35 12.03
C GLY A 368 -11.17 2.71 11.02
N GLY A 369 -10.32 1.76 11.41
CA GLY A 369 -9.44 1.14 10.42
C GLY A 369 -8.30 0.32 10.98
N ASP A 370 -7.52 -0.22 10.05
CA ASP A 370 -6.23 -0.83 10.32
C ASP A 370 -5.16 -0.31 9.35
N PHE A 371 -3.98 -0.91 9.44
CA PHE A 371 -2.81 -0.54 8.65
C PHE A 371 -2.99 -0.63 7.13
N LEU A 372 -3.92 -1.44 6.63
CA LEU A 372 -4.14 -1.67 5.20
C LEU A 372 -5.34 -0.88 4.68
N ARG A 373 -6.39 -0.73 5.48
CA ARG A 373 -7.59 -0.01 5.05
C ARG A 373 -8.38 0.55 6.22
N ALA A 374 -8.94 1.75 6.04
CA ALA A 374 -9.94 2.25 6.96
C ALA A 374 -11.31 1.55 6.79
N ARG A 375 -12.04 1.39 7.89
CA ARG A 375 -13.46 1.08 7.96
C ARG A 375 -14.28 2.37 8.00
N ASN A 376 -15.47 2.34 7.40
CA ASN A 376 -16.36 3.50 7.39
C ASN A 376 -16.82 3.93 8.80
N ARG A 377 -17.46 5.10 8.88
CA ARG A 377 -18.06 5.59 10.13
C ARG A 377 -19.24 4.69 10.53
N ILE A 378 -19.37 4.49 11.83
CA ILE A 378 -20.53 3.85 12.46
C ILE A 378 -21.58 4.93 12.72
N MET A 379 -22.81 4.67 12.27
CA MET A 379 -23.97 5.52 12.51
C MET A 379 -24.82 4.95 13.63
N THR A 380 -25.02 5.72 14.69
CA THR A 380 -25.97 5.37 15.75
C THR A 380 -27.35 5.96 15.43
N VAL A 381 -28.35 5.10 15.28
CA VAL A 381 -29.75 5.45 15.01
C VAL A 381 -30.62 4.98 16.15
N THR A 382 -31.59 5.81 16.57
CA THR A 382 -32.65 5.40 17.49
C THR A 382 -34.01 5.44 16.81
N ILE A 383 -34.74 4.34 16.98
CA ILE A 383 -36.12 4.16 16.54
C ILE A 383 -36.99 3.94 17.77
N ASN A 384 -38.09 4.69 17.85
CA ASN A 384 -39.06 4.60 18.93
C ASN A 384 -40.38 4.06 18.40
N GLY A 385 -41.11 3.35 19.26
CA GLY A 385 -42.43 2.85 18.94
C GLY A 385 -43.20 2.43 20.18
N PHE A 386 -44.29 1.74 19.93
CA PHE A 386 -45.17 1.24 20.98
C PHE A 386 -45.69 -0.16 20.63
N ARG A 387 -46.21 -0.84 21.64
CA ARG A 387 -47.11 -1.98 21.52
C ARG A 387 -48.44 -1.60 22.13
N ASP A 388 -49.49 -1.72 21.34
CA ASP A 388 -50.85 -1.56 21.83
C ASP A 388 -51.27 -2.84 22.57
N ASN A 389 -51.46 -2.68 23.89
CA ASN A 389 -51.84 -3.75 24.81
C ASN A 389 -53.36 -3.79 25.08
N GLY A 390 -54.12 -2.93 24.42
CA GLY A 390 -55.53 -2.68 24.68
C GLY A 390 -55.76 -1.73 25.85
N LEU A 391 -57.01 -1.26 25.95
CA LEU A 391 -57.42 -0.13 26.78
C LEU A 391 -57.14 -0.26 28.29
N LEU A 392 -57.03 -1.48 28.82
CA LEU A 392 -56.98 -1.75 30.26
C LEU A 392 -55.56 -1.92 30.81
N ILE A 393 -54.59 -2.26 29.96
CA ILE A 393 -53.21 -2.57 30.38
C ILE A 393 -52.31 -1.35 30.17
N GLY A 394 -52.68 -0.44 29.25
CA GLY A 394 -51.86 0.69 28.84
C GLY A 394 -50.72 0.22 27.92
N ASP A 395 -50.32 1.09 27.00
CA ASP A 395 -49.34 0.75 25.98
C ASP A 395 -47.95 0.49 26.58
N THR A 396 -47.19 -0.35 25.89
CA THR A 396 -45.76 -0.52 26.18
C THR A 396 -44.98 0.30 25.15
N GLU A 397 -44.35 1.37 25.60
CA GLU A 397 -43.42 2.14 24.77
C GLU A 397 -42.07 1.43 24.70
N TRP A 398 -41.40 1.55 23.56
CA TRP A 398 -40.08 0.96 23.36
C TRP A 398 -39.17 1.87 22.53
N SER A 399 -37.87 1.72 22.77
CA SER A 399 -36.79 2.41 22.06
C SER A 399 -35.71 1.40 21.69
N ALA A 400 -35.28 1.41 20.43
CA ALA A 400 -34.20 0.58 19.92
C ALA A 400 -33.09 1.47 19.36
N GLN A 401 -31.92 1.43 20.00
CA GLN A 401 -30.71 2.09 19.51
C GLN A 401 -29.80 1.08 18.80
N MET A 402 -29.30 1.45 17.63
CA MET A 402 -28.51 0.58 16.75
C MET A 402 -27.29 1.30 16.22
N ASP A 403 -26.15 0.62 16.31
CA ASP A 403 -24.89 1.06 15.71
C ASP A 403 -24.70 0.33 14.38
N LEU A 404 -24.83 1.06 13.27
CA LEU A 404 -24.81 0.54 11.91
C LEU A 404 -23.49 0.86 11.23
N LEU A 405 -22.81 -0.16 10.69
CA LEU A 405 -21.66 0.00 9.80
C LEU A 405 -22.11 -0.22 8.35
N MET A 406 -21.88 0.77 7.51
CA MET A 406 -22.16 0.69 6.08
C MET A 406 -20.85 0.65 5.31
N HIS A 407 -20.62 -0.42 4.56
CA HIS A 407 -19.36 -0.62 3.84
C HIS A 407 -19.55 -1.47 2.58
N GLU A 408 -18.59 -1.38 1.69
CA GLU A 408 -18.48 -2.28 0.56
C GLU A 408 -17.95 -3.67 0.97
N VAL A 409 -18.42 -4.69 0.27
CA VAL A 409 -17.75 -6.00 0.17
C VAL A 409 -17.56 -6.33 -1.30
N ASP A 410 -16.41 -6.92 -1.64
CA ASP A 410 -16.20 -7.42 -2.99
C ASP A 410 -17.17 -8.57 -3.27
N ASN A 411 -17.68 -8.62 -4.50
CA ASN A 411 -18.51 -9.73 -4.95
C ASN A 411 -17.74 -11.04 -4.86
N VAL A 412 -18.14 -11.92 -3.94
CA VAL A 412 -17.73 -13.32 -3.97
C VAL A 412 -18.47 -13.96 -5.14
N VAL A 413 -17.74 -14.24 -6.22
CA VAL A 413 -18.28 -14.96 -7.37
C VAL A 413 -18.69 -16.37 -6.91
N PRO A 414 -19.97 -16.76 -7.01
CA PRO A 414 -20.38 -18.12 -6.64
C PRO A 414 -19.59 -19.16 -7.43
N ALA A 415 -19.14 -20.21 -6.77
CA ALA A 415 -18.18 -21.18 -7.34
C ALA A 415 -18.75 -21.92 -8.57
N ASP A 416 -20.08 -21.99 -8.66
CA ASP A 416 -20.89 -22.59 -9.73
C ASP A 416 -20.97 -21.73 -11.00
N ILE A 417 -20.53 -20.47 -10.97
CA ILE A 417 -20.46 -19.64 -12.17
C ILE A 417 -19.25 -20.06 -13.03
N PRO A 418 -19.45 -20.44 -14.31
CA PRO A 418 -18.36 -20.79 -15.23
C PRO A 418 -17.36 -19.64 -15.41
N ALA A 419 -16.06 -19.97 -15.51
CA ALA A 419 -14.94 -19.02 -15.53
C ALA A 419 -15.13 -17.88 -16.56
N GLU A 420 -15.65 -18.22 -17.73
CA GLU A 420 -15.94 -17.31 -18.84
C GLU A 420 -17.07 -16.31 -18.55
N LYS A 421 -17.93 -16.59 -17.56
CA LYS A 421 -18.98 -15.69 -17.08
C LYS A 421 -18.58 -14.91 -15.83
N ARG A 422 -17.49 -15.30 -15.14
CA ARG A 422 -17.03 -14.65 -13.89
C ARG A 422 -16.59 -13.20 -14.09
N ALA A 423 -16.09 -12.85 -15.28
CA ALA A 423 -15.68 -11.49 -15.63
C ALA A 423 -16.84 -10.47 -15.55
N GLY A 424 -18.11 -10.91 -15.58
CA GLY A 424 -19.28 -10.05 -15.42
C GLY A 424 -19.72 -9.81 -13.98
N PHE A 425 -19.09 -10.46 -12.99
CA PHE A 425 -19.44 -10.36 -11.57
C PHE A 425 -18.48 -9.45 -10.77
N MET A 426 -17.51 -8.83 -11.44
CA MET A 426 -16.58 -7.87 -10.83
C MET A 426 -17.37 -6.64 -10.35
N GLY A 427 -17.39 -6.41 -9.04
CA GLY A 427 -18.15 -5.31 -8.44
C GLY A 427 -18.13 -5.35 -6.91
N LYS A 428 -18.65 -4.29 -6.30
CA LYS A 428 -18.79 -4.14 -4.85
C LYS A 428 -20.27 -4.11 -4.48
N ASN A 429 -20.67 -4.89 -3.47
CA ASN A 429 -21.98 -4.75 -2.86
C ASN A 429 -21.89 -3.77 -1.69
N LEU A 430 -22.87 -2.89 -1.58
CA LEU A 430 -23.08 -2.16 -0.34
C LEU A 430 -23.74 -3.10 0.68
N VAL A 431 -23.14 -3.14 1.85
CA VAL A 431 -23.54 -3.95 2.98
C VAL A 431 -23.80 -3.06 4.18
N VAL A 432 -24.86 -3.38 4.91
CA VAL A 432 -25.14 -2.81 6.23
C VAL A 432 -25.02 -3.90 7.29
N GLU A 433 -24.15 -3.67 8.27
CA GLU A 433 -23.91 -4.57 9.40
C GLU A 433 -24.32 -3.90 10.71
N LEU A 434 -24.83 -4.73 11.63
CA LEU A 434 -25.13 -4.32 12.99
C LEU A 434 -23.91 -4.60 13.88
N MET A 435 -23.38 -3.56 14.53
CA MET A 435 -22.15 -3.69 15.32
C MET A 435 -22.40 -4.50 16.61
N PRO A 436 -21.38 -5.23 17.11
CA PRO A 436 -21.49 -5.97 18.37
C PRO A 436 -21.97 -5.08 19.53
N GLY A 437 -22.91 -5.61 20.33
CA GLY A 437 -23.57 -4.84 21.40
C GLY A 437 -24.76 -4.00 20.93
N SER A 438 -25.15 -4.13 19.66
CA SER A 438 -26.44 -3.69 19.12
C SER A 438 -27.32 -4.89 18.75
N PRO A 439 -28.65 -4.76 18.75
CA PRO A 439 -29.40 -3.56 19.14
C PRO A 439 -29.48 -3.40 20.67
N ARG A 440 -29.62 -2.16 21.13
CA ARG A 440 -29.92 -1.84 22.54
C ARG A 440 -31.40 -1.47 22.64
N VAL A 441 -32.22 -2.42 23.08
CA VAL A 441 -33.68 -2.24 23.18
C VAL A 441 -34.09 -2.05 24.64
N VAL A 442 -34.94 -1.06 24.88
CA VAL A 442 -35.60 -0.82 26.17
C VAL A 442 -37.10 -0.72 25.94
N ALA A 443 -37.90 -1.45 26.74
CA ALA A 443 -39.35 -1.34 26.72
C ALA A 443 -39.90 -1.03 28.13
N ARG A 444 -40.90 -0.16 28.23
CA ARG A 444 -41.49 0.31 29.49
C ARG A 444 -43.01 0.54 29.34
N GLY A 445 -43.73 0.47 30.44
CA GLY A 445 -45.19 0.61 30.44
C GLY A 445 -45.92 -0.72 30.20
N GLY A 446 -47.21 -0.76 30.50
CA GLY A 446 -47.97 -2.00 30.58
C GLY A 446 -47.58 -2.87 31.78
N LEU A 447 -47.76 -4.19 31.65
CA LEU A 447 -47.28 -5.17 32.63
C LEU A 447 -45.81 -5.51 32.39
N ASP A 448 -45.02 -5.67 33.46
CA ASP A 448 -43.59 -5.99 33.38
C ASP A 448 -43.27 -7.20 32.50
N GLN A 449 -44.12 -8.24 32.55
CA GLN A 449 -43.95 -9.45 31.74
C GLN A 449 -44.14 -9.16 30.23
N ILE A 450 -45.04 -8.24 29.88
CA ILE A 450 -45.28 -7.80 28.51
C ILE A 450 -44.09 -6.97 28.04
N ALA A 451 -43.67 -5.96 28.82
CA ALA A 451 -42.52 -5.13 28.49
C ALA A 451 -41.25 -5.97 28.28
N ALA A 452 -40.98 -6.92 29.18
CA ALA A 452 -39.85 -7.84 29.03
C ALA A 452 -39.96 -8.74 27.79
N LYS A 453 -41.17 -9.17 27.40
CA LYS A 453 -41.40 -9.93 26.18
C LYS A 453 -41.15 -9.09 24.93
N VAL A 454 -41.67 -7.86 24.90
CA VAL A 454 -41.47 -6.89 23.80
C VAL A 454 -39.99 -6.60 23.60
N GLN A 455 -39.29 -6.30 24.68
CA GLN A 455 -37.86 -6.02 24.63
C GLN A 455 -37.05 -7.19 24.04
N ARG A 456 -37.32 -8.43 24.47
CA ARG A 456 -36.66 -9.62 23.92
C ARG A 456 -37.00 -9.83 22.45
N ASN A 457 -38.29 -9.86 22.11
CA ASN A 457 -38.73 -10.15 20.74
C ASN A 457 -38.22 -9.12 19.73
N LEU A 458 -38.19 -7.82 20.10
CA LEU A 458 -37.61 -6.77 19.26
C LEU A 458 -36.09 -6.93 19.15
N SER A 459 -35.39 -7.20 20.25
CA SER A 459 -33.94 -7.42 20.24
C SER A 459 -33.57 -8.60 19.34
N ASP A 460 -34.26 -9.73 19.50
CA ASP A 460 -34.01 -10.95 18.73
C ASP A 460 -34.38 -10.74 17.27
N GLY A 461 -35.56 -10.19 16.99
CA GLY A 461 -36.03 -9.97 15.63
C GLY A 461 -35.16 -8.98 14.83
N ILE A 462 -34.70 -7.89 15.46
CA ILE A 462 -33.74 -6.98 14.83
C ILE A 462 -32.41 -7.69 14.61
N SER A 463 -31.89 -8.43 15.60
CA SER A 463 -30.64 -9.18 15.44
C SER A 463 -30.73 -10.20 14.31
N ASP A 464 -31.85 -10.91 14.18
CA ASP A 464 -32.13 -11.88 13.13
C ASP A 464 -32.22 -11.21 11.75
N ALA A 465 -32.84 -10.02 11.66
CA ALA A 465 -32.90 -9.25 10.43
C ALA A 465 -31.50 -8.84 9.91
N PHE A 466 -30.53 -8.69 10.81
CA PHE A 466 -29.13 -8.38 10.50
C PHE A 466 -28.19 -9.61 10.62
N ALA A 467 -28.71 -10.81 10.91
CA ALA A 467 -27.90 -12.02 11.07
C ALA A 467 -27.18 -12.41 9.77
N ARG A 468 -27.65 -11.90 8.63
CA ARG A 468 -26.89 -11.85 7.39
C ARG A 468 -26.70 -10.39 7.00
N PRO A 469 -25.50 -10.00 6.54
CA PRO A 469 -25.28 -8.62 6.10
C PRO A 469 -26.28 -8.27 5.00
N ILE A 470 -27.00 -7.15 5.19
CA ILE A 470 -28.05 -6.74 4.24
C ILE A 470 -27.35 -6.25 2.99
N ARG A 471 -27.42 -7.07 1.94
CA ARG A 471 -26.92 -6.68 0.63
C ARG A 471 -27.94 -5.78 -0.03
N LEU A 472 -27.54 -4.55 -0.32
CA LEU A 472 -28.32 -3.65 -1.15
C LEU A 472 -28.09 -4.01 -2.63
N VAL A 473 -28.57 -5.19 -3.02
CA VAL A 473 -28.58 -5.68 -4.41
C VAL A 473 -30.00 -5.50 -4.92
N ALA A 474 -30.17 -5.14 -6.19
CA ALA A 474 -31.49 -5.19 -6.80
C ALA A 474 -31.97 -6.65 -6.83
N PRO A 475 -33.12 -6.97 -6.24
CA PRO A 475 -33.65 -8.32 -6.25
C PRO A 475 -34.04 -8.67 -7.69
N ASP A 476 -33.38 -9.66 -8.28
CA ASP A 476 -33.78 -10.49 -9.44
C ASP A 476 -34.47 -9.81 -10.64
N ASP A 477 -34.32 -8.49 -10.83
CA ASP A 477 -34.91 -7.78 -11.96
C ASP A 477 -33.92 -7.66 -13.11
N GLU A 478 -34.13 -8.46 -14.16
CA GLU A 478 -33.44 -8.42 -15.46
C GLU A 478 -33.50 -7.03 -16.14
N ARG A 479 -34.16 -6.03 -15.54
CA ARG A 479 -34.36 -4.67 -16.06
C ARG A 479 -33.55 -3.58 -15.36
N LEU A 480 -32.61 -3.90 -14.48
CA LEU A 480 -31.55 -2.91 -14.24
C LEU A 480 -30.83 -2.66 -15.57
N PRO A 481 -30.59 -1.41 -15.99
CA PRO A 481 -29.51 -1.18 -16.94
C PRO A 481 -28.29 -1.76 -16.26
N THR A 482 -27.75 -2.84 -16.82
CA THR A 482 -26.48 -3.39 -16.41
C THR A 482 -25.52 -2.22 -16.35
N PHE A 483 -25.10 -1.88 -15.13
CA PHE A 483 -23.98 -0.98 -14.91
C PHE A 483 -22.90 -1.41 -15.91
N PRO A 484 -22.39 -0.50 -16.78
CA PRO A 484 -21.35 -0.88 -17.72
C PRO A 484 -20.26 -1.62 -16.95
N ARG A 485 -19.66 -2.67 -17.51
CA ARG A 485 -18.64 -3.49 -16.84
C ARG A 485 -17.50 -2.68 -16.21
N ASP A 486 -17.35 -1.43 -16.64
CA ASP A 486 -16.31 -0.47 -16.27
C ASP A 486 -16.81 0.66 -15.33
N SER A 487 -18.05 0.60 -14.82
CA SER A 487 -18.56 1.55 -13.82
C SER A 487 -18.03 1.18 -12.43
N GLU A 488 -16.74 1.42 -12.26
CA GLU A 488 -15.97 1.00 -11.09
C GLU A 488 -16.37 1.82 -9.86
N ILE A 489 -17.21 1.26 -9.00
CA ILE A 489 -17.41 1.80 -7.64
C ILE A 489 -16.06 1.75 -6.93
N LEU A 490 -15.52 2.91 -6.56
CA LEU A 490 -14.27 3.03 -5.82
C LEU A 490 -14.44 2.66 -4.36
N GLY A 491 -15.55 3.10 -3.77
CA GLY A 491 -15.88 2.85 -2.37
C GLY A 491 -17.06 3.70 -1.91
N ILE A 492 -17.43 3.50 -0.66
CA ILE A 492 -18.56 4.18 -0.05
C ILE A 492 -18.10 4.91 1.20
N ILE A 493 -18.58 6.13 1.40
CA ILE A 493 -18.23 6.99 2.52
C ILE A 493 -19.50 7.42 3.24
N ILE A 494 -19.53 7.23 4.55
CA ILE A 494 -20.50 7.88 5.42
C ILE A 494 -19.90 9.20 5.86
N ARG A 495 -20.47 10.31 5.38
CA ARG A 495 -20.03 11.68 5.66
C ARG A 495 -20.24 12.04 7.15
N PRO A 496 -19.47 12.98 7.72
CA PRO A 496 -19.64 13.42 9.12
C PRO A 496 -21.05 13.88 9.47
N ALA A 497 -21.76 14.49 8.51
CA ALA A 497 -23.14 14.92 8.66
C ALA A 497 -24.17 13.76 8.65
N GLY A 498 -23.72 12.52 8.50
CA GLY A 498 -24.56 11.32 8.48
C GLY A 498 -25.21 11.02 7.12
N GLY A 499 -24.68 11.55 6.02
CA GLY A 499 -25.10 11.20 4.66
C GLY A 499 -24.19 10.13 4.04
N LEU A 500 -24.69 9.45 3.01
CA LEU A 500 -23.94 8.46 2.22
C LEU A 500 -23.36 9.12 0.98
N SER A 501 -22.17 8.69 0.56
CA SER A 501 -21.56 9.00 -0.73
C SER A 501 -21.04 7.71 -1.36
N ILE A 502 -21.52 7.38 -2.56
CA ILE A 502 -21.01 6.29 -3.38
C ILE A 502 -20.07 6.90 -4.42
N LEU A 503 -18.81 6.51 -4.40
CA LEU A 503 -17.77 7.06 -5.27
C LEU A 503 -17.53 6.14 -6.46
N PHE A 504 -17.33 6.73 -7.63
CA PHE A 504 -17.12 6.03 -8.90
C PHE A 504 -15.80 6.47 -9.53
N SER A 505 -15.23 5.63 -10.40
CA SER A 505 -14.07 6.03 -11.19
C SER A 505 -14.42 7.19 -12.12
N ARG A 506 -13.40 7.96 -12.51
CA ARG A 506 -13.57 9.10 -13.40
C ARG A 506 -13.91 8.70 -14.85
N SER A 507 -13.72 7.44 -15.22
CA SER A 507 -14.07 6.93 -16.55
C SER A 507 -15.46 7.38 -17.00
N PHE A 508 -15.68 7.49 -18.32
CA PHE A 508 -17.00 7.83 -18.87
C PHE A 508 -18.11 6.95 -18.26
N ALA A 509 -17.84 5.65 -18.10
CA ALA A 509 -18.74 4.70 -17.48
C ALA A 509 -19.02 5.02 -16.00
N GLY A 510 -17.99 5.36 -15.22
CA GLY A 510 -18.13 5.74 -13.83
C GLY A 510 -18.91 7.04 -13.63
N GLY A 511 -18.65 8.06 -14.45
CA GLY A 511 -19.41 9.32 -14.43
C GLY A 511 -20.89 9.11 -14.78
N PHE A 512 -21.19 8.31 -15.81
CA PHE A 512 -22.56 7.95 -16.16
C PHE A 512 -23.25 7.16 -15.03
N ALA A 513 -22.55 6.19 -14.44
CA ALA A 513 -23.07 5.40 -13.32
C ALA A 513 -23.36 6.25 -12.08
N ALA A 514 -22.51 7.24 -11.78
CA ALA A 514 -22.75 8.18 -10.69
C ALA A 514 -24.06 8.96 -10.91
N ALA A 515 -24.32 9.44 -12.13
CA ALA A 515 -25.56 10.16 -12.45
C ALA A 515 -26.81 9.25 -12.34
N VAL A 516 -26.72 8.01 -12.83
CA VAL A 516 -27.80 7.02 -12.71
C VAL A 516 -28.06 6.66 -11.25
N ALA A 517 -26.99 6.45 -10.47
CA ALA A 517 -27.08 6.16 -9.04
C ALA A 517 -27.69 7.34 -8.28
N GLN A 518 -27.27 8.58 -8.57
CA GLN A 518 -27.85 9.77 -7.94
C GLN A 518 -29.36 9.85 -8.17
N ARG A 519 -29.81 9.68 -9.43
CA ARG A 519 -31.24 9.71 -9.73
C ARG A 519 -32.05 8.68 -8.93
N ARG A 520 -31.49 7.49 -8.73
CA ARG A 520 -32.13 6.45 -7.90
C ARG A 520 -32.14 6.80 -6.42
N LEU A 521 -31.08 7.42 -5.92
CA LEU A 521 -31.02 7.92 -4.55
C LEU A 521 -32.06 9.04 -4.34
N ASP A 522 -32.25 9.90 -5.33
CA ASP A 522 -33.27 10.95 -5.31
C ASP A 522 -34.68 10.33 -5.26
N ASP A 523 -34.94 9.29 -6.07
CA ASP A 523 -36.21 8.55 -6.06
C ASP A 523 -36.47 7.82 -4.72
N LEU A 524 -35.42 7.37 -4.02
CA LEU A 524 -35.53 6.76 -2.68
C LEU A 524 -35.90 7.78 -1.59
N GLY A 525 -35.54 9.05 -1.79
CA GLY A 525 -35.86 10.15 -0.87
C GLY A 525 -37.29 10.68 -0.99
N THR A 526 -37.99 10.32 -2.08
CA THR A 526 -39.44 10.54 -2.25
C THR A 526 -40.24 9.36 -1.69
#